data_AF-A0A821U8M5-F1
#
_entry.id   AF-A0A821U8M5-F1
#
_cell.length_a   1.000
_cell.length_b   1.000
_cell.length_c   1.000
_cell.angle_alpha   90.00
_cell.angle_beta   90.00
_cell.angle_gamma   90.00
#
_symmetry.space_group_name_H-M   'P 1'
#
loop_
_entity.id
_entity.type
_entity.pdbx_description
1 polymer ?
#
loop_
_entity_poly.entity_id
_entity_poly.type
_entity_poly.pdbx_seq_one_letter_code
_entity_poly.pdbx_strand_id
1 'polypeptide(L)' 'VVSFSGVPVAVVSFTSIAVAVVSFSDGSVIVVSFSGVPVADVSFTGVAVAVVSFAGIVVGVVSCIGVPVVTV' A
#
# COMPACT_ATOMS: atom_id res chain seq x y z
N VAL A 1 9.14 -2.66 8.47
CA VAL A 1 9.26 -2.23 7.07
C VAL A 1 8.88 -3.41 6.20
N VAL A 2 7.99 -3.21 5.24
CA VAL A 2 7.54 -4.26 4.30
C VAL A 2 7.71 -3.73 2.89
N SER A 3 8.32 -4.51 2.00
CA SER A 3 8.63 -4.07 0.64
C SER A 3 8.39 -5.19 -0.37
N PHE A 4 7.66 -4.87 -1.44
CA PHE A 4 7.38 -5.75 -2.56
C PHE A 4 8.02 -5.16 -3.82
N SER A 5 8.74 -5.97 -4.59
CA SER A 5 9.45 -5.51 -5.79
C SER A 5 9.45 -6.58 -6.87
N GLY A 6 9.08 -6.22 -8.11
CA GLY A 6 9.22 -7.12 -9.26
C GLY A 6 8.21 -8.27 -9.32
N VAL A 7 7.16 -8.24 -8.48
CA VAL A 7 6.20 -9.35 -8.35
C VAL A 7 4.77 -8.83 -8.49
N PRO A 8 3.91 -9.49 -9.29
CA PRO A 8 2.48 -9.22 -9.26
C PRO A 8 1.89 -9.69 -7.93
N VAL A 9 1.15 -8.81 -7.27
CA VAL A 9 0.49 -9.10 -6.00
C VAL A 9 -1.02 -8.94 -6.17
N ALA A 10 -1.78 -10.01 -5.95
CA ALA A 10 -3.23 -9.92 -6.06
C ALA A 10 -3.83 -9.13 -4.91
N VAL A 11 -3.55 -9.52 -3.66
CA VAL A 11 -4.17 -8.91 -2.47
C VAL A 11 -3.14 -8.83 -1.35
N VAL A 12 -3.05 -7.66 -0.70
CA VAL A 12 -2.32 -7.48 0.55
C VAL A 12 -3.24 -6.87 1.59
N SER A 13 -3.31 -7.50 2.76
CA SER A 13 -4.11 -7.01 3.88
C SER A 13 -3.25 -6.90 5.13
N PHE A 14 -3.21 -5.71 5.72
CA PHE A 14 -2.58 -5.44 7.00
C PHE A 14 -3.68 -5.18 8.04
N THR A 15 -3.83 -6.08 9.00
CA THR A 15 -4.85 -6.00 10.06
C THR A 15 -4.19 -6.09 11.42
N SER A 16 -4.50 -5.14 12.31
CA SER A 16 -4.02 -5.16 13.71
C SER A 16 -2.49 -5.22 13.85
N ILE A 17 -1.74 -4.74 12.83
CA ILE A 17 -0.28 -4.66 12.82
C ILE A 17 0.15 -3.22 12.61
N ALA A 18 1.04 -2.72 13.49
CA ALA A 18 1.73 -1.46 13.29
C ALA A 18 2.82 -1.64 12.22
N VAL A 19 2.67 -0.95 11.09
CA VAL A 19 3.69 -0.96 10.03
C VAL A 19 4.24 0.45 9.86
N ALA A 20 5.52 0.63 10.14
CA ALA A 20 6.15 1.94 9.96
C ALA A 20 6.20 2.36 8.48
N VAL A 21 6.61 1.45 7.59
CA VAL A 21 6.81 1.74 6.16
C VAL A 21 6.35 0.56 5.31
N VAL A 22 5.56 0.85 4.28
CA VAL A 22 5.16 -0.10 3.23
C VAL A 22 5.55 0.47 1.86
N SER A 23 6.24 -0.33 1.06
CA SER A 23 6.69 0.08 -0.28
C SER A 23 6.37 -0.98 -1.33
N PHE A 24 5.89 -0.53 -2.48
CA PHE A 24 5.65 -1.35 -3.65
C PHE A 24 6.36 -0.74 -4.85
N SER A 25 7.18 -1.55 -5.52
CA SER A 25 7.98 -1.13 -6.67
C SER A 25 7.85 -2.10 -7.84
N ASP A 26 7.85 -1.57 -9.07
CA ASP A 26 8.02 -2.32 -10.31
C ASP A 26 7.15 -3.58 -10.42
N GLY A 27 5.83 -3.41 -10.61
CA GLY A 27 4.90 -4.54 -10.67
C GLY A 27 3.43 -4.15 -10.81
N SER A 28 2.53 -5.05 -10.42
CA SER A 28 1.10 -4.78 -10.35
C SER A 28 0.52 -5.25 -9.03
N VAL A 29 -0.34 -4.44 -8.43
CA VAL A 29 -1.06 -4.74 -7.19
C VAL A 29 -2.55 -4.54 -7.44
N ILE A 30 -3.37 -5.56 -7.20
CA ILE A 30 -4.81 -5.39 -7.43
C ILE A 30 -5.44 -4.71 -6.22
N VAL A 31 -5.23 -5.23 -5.01
CA VAL A 31 -5.85 -4.68 -3.79
C VAL A 31 -4.85 -4.56 -2.65
N VAL A 32 -4.83 -3.40 -1.99
CA VAL A 32 -4.14 -3.19 -0.71
C VAL A 32 -5.11 -2.66 0.33
N SER A 33 -5.18 -3.30 1.48
CA SER A 33 -6.07 -2.92 2.58
C SER A 33 -5.31 -2.77 3.90
N PHE A 34 -5.56 -1.68 4.60
CA PHE A 34 -5.01 -1.41 5.93
C PHE A 34 -6.13 -1.23 6.95
N SER A 35 -6.06 -1.92 8.09
CA SER A 35 -7.08 -1.84 9.14
C SER A 35 -6.51 -1.99 10.56
N GLY A 36 -7.01 -1.14 11.46
CA GLY A 36 -6.88 -1.30 12.92
C GLY A 36 -5.63 -0.73 13.58
N VAL A 37 -4.65 -0.15 12.86
CA VAL A 37 -3.41 0.40 13.46
C VAL A 37 -2.78 1.48 12.55
N PRO A 38 -2.07 2.50 13.08
CA PRO A 38 -1.36 3.50 12.27
C PRO A 38 -0.29 2.92 11.34
N VAL A 39 -0.16 3.56 10.18
CA VAL A 39 0.90 3.36 9.20
C VAL A 39 1.62 4.69 8.98
N ALA A 40 2.94 4.74 9.14
CA ALA A 40 3.65 6.02 9.04
C ALA A 40 3.81 6.44 7.57
N ASP A 41 4.24 5.52 6.71
CA ASP A 41 4.54 5.82 5.31
C ASP A 41 4.11 4.68 4.37
N VAL A 42 3.47 5.04 3.25
CA VAL A 42 3.08 4.12 2.18
C VAL A 42 3.54 4.68 0.85
N SER A 43 4.35 3.92 0.11
CA SER A 43 4.89 4.34 -1.18
C SER A 43 4.62 3.32 -2.30
N PHE A 44 4.19 3.85 -3.45
CA PHE A 44 3.93 3.12 -4.68
C PHE A 44 4.76 3.76 -5.81
N THR A 45 5.73 3.03 -6.35
CA THR A 45 6.64 3.53 -7.40
C THR A 45 6.61 2.60 -8.60
N GLY A 46 6.16 3.08 -9.77
CA GLY A 46 6.15 2.26 -10.99
C GLY A 46 5.30 0.99 -10.86
N VAL A 47 4.28 1.00 -9.99
CA VAL A 47 3.43 -0.15 -9.69
C VAL A 47 1.95 0.17 -9.95
N ALA A 48 1.29 -0.57 -10.83
CA ALA A 48 -0.13 -0.30 -11.09
C ALA A 48 -0.96 -0.80 -9.91
N VAL A 49 -1.71 0.10 -9.25
CA VAL A 49 -2.54 -0.27 -8.09
C VAL A 49 -4.00 -0.04 -8.41
N ALA A 50 -4.81 -1.12 -8.42
CA ALA A 50 -6.22 -0.97 -8.75
C ALA A 50 -7.03 -0.38 -7.59
N VAL A 51 -6.80 -0.83 -6.34
CA VAL A 51 -7.52 -0.34 -5.16
C VAL A 51 -6.60 -0.27 -3.94
N VAL A 52 -6.66 0.84 -3.21
CA VAL A 52 -6.09 1.01 -1.87
C VAL A 52 -7.17 1.44 -0.90
N SER A 53 -7.30 0.75 0.24
CA SER A 53 -8.27 1.11 1.27
C SER A 53 -7.64 1.22 2.66
N PHE A 54 -8.10 2.23 3.41
CA PHE A 54 -7.64 2.55 4.75
C PHE A 54 -8.84 2.64 5.69
N ALA A 55 -9.03 1.64 6.55
CA ALA A 55 -10.19 1.55 7.44
C ALA A 55 -9.77 1.67 8.92
N GLY A 56 -10.18 2.76 9.58
CA GLY A 56 -9.89 2.95 11.00
C GLY A 56 -8.40 3.07 11.30
N ILE A 57 -7.63 3.67 10.40
CA ILE A 57 -6.18 3.90 10.57
C ILE A 57 -5.82 5.37 10.39
N VAL A 58 -4.64 5.73 10.90
CA VAL A 58 -3.97 7.00 10.57
C VAL A 58 -2.80 6.69 9.64
N VAL A 59 -2.79 7.31 8.47
CA VAL A 59 -1.65 7.27 7.55
C VAL A 59 -0.91 8.59 7.62
N GLY A 60 0.41 8.55 7.84
CA GLY A 60 1.23 9.76 7.85
C GLY A 60 1.42 10.31 6.44
N VAL A 61 2.00 9.51 5.55
CA VAL A 61 2.31 9.89 4.16
C VAL A 61 1.90 8.78 3.20
N VAL A 62 1.30 9.18 2.07
CA VAL A 62 1.04 8.32 0.92
C VAL A 62 1.70 8.94 -0.31
N SER A 63 2.61 8.21 -0.96
CA SER A 63 3.28 8.64 -2.18
C SER A 63 2.98 7.70 -3.33
N CYS A 64 2.55 8.25 -4.46
CA CYS A 64 2.21 7.50 -5.67
C CYS A 64 2.95 8.14 -6.85
N ILE A 65 3.94 7.45 -7.42
CA ILE A 65 4.76 7.99 -8.51
C ILE A 65 4.63 7.11 -9.74
N GLY A 66 4.15 7.73 -10.83
CA GLY A 66 4.17 7.15 -12.18
C GLY A 66 3.09 6.11 -12.47
N VAL A 67 1.96 6.12 -11.74
CA VAL A 67 0.93 5.07 -11.85
C VAL A 67 -0.47 5.53 -11.43
N PRO A 68 -1.53 4.98 -12.03
CA PRO A 68 -2.90 5.19 -11.56
C PRO A 68 -3.12 4.43 -10.25
N VAL A 69 -3.62 5.14 -9.24
CA VAL A 69 -4.07 4.58 -7.96
C VAL A 69 -5.53 4.98 -7.76
N VAL A 70 -6.38 4.04 -7.33
CA VAL A 70 -7.71 4.37 -6.82
C VAL A 70 -7.70 4.16 -5.31
N THR A 71 -8.02 5.21 -4.56
CA THR A 71 -8.13 5.18 -3.10
C THR A 71 -9.60 5.18 -2.69
N VAL A 72 -9.98 4.31 -1.74
CA VAL A 72 -11.36 4.12 -1.24
C VAL A 72 -11.40 4.11 0.27
#